data_AF-A0A256J839-F1
#
_entry.id   AF-A0A256J839-F1
#
_cell.length_a   1.000
_cell.length_b   1.000
_cell.length_c   1.000
_cell.angle_alpha   90.00
_cell.angle_beta   90.00
_cell.angle_gamma   90.00
#
_symmetry.space_group_name_H-M   'P 1'
#
loop_
_entity.id
_entity.type
_entity.pdbx_description
1 polymer ?
#
loop_
_entity_poly.entity_id
_entity_poly.type
_entity_poly.pdbx_seq_one_letter_code
_entity_poly.pdbx_strand_id
1 'polypeptide(L)'
;DDPPTEKPLRLPYTFAAVLGMVDDPDFRERLARDEGHIPDDADADIVDAALARVEQARNWAERTGNEYDYRLQTDLPAVEFDGDVAAALDDLADFVAAGHDGEEIQGAMYETARDHDIEVSEFFAAGYRLFFDDTQGPRLGEFLGELERDYVVDRLRREA
;
A
#
# COMPACT_ATOMS: atom_id res chain seq x y z
N ASP A 1 -17.41 9.13 -34.52
CA ASP A 1 -16.15 8.44 -34.20
C ASP A 1 -16.35 6.95 -34.26
N ASP A 2 -15.44 6.26 -34.94
CA ASP A 2 -15.35 4.80 -34.82
C ASP A 2 -14.92 4.44 -33.39
N PRO A 3 -15.45 3.35 -32.80
CA PRO A 3 -15.00 2.90 -31.50
C PRO A 3 -13.51 2.54 -31.56
N PRO A 4 -12.75 2.76 -30.47
CA PRO A 4 -11.34 2.41 -30.43
C PRO A 4 -11.15 0.92 -30.74
N THR A 5 -10.18 0.63 -31.60
CA THR A 5 -9.85 -0.73 -32.04
C THR A 5 -9.11 -1.54 -30.99
N GLU A 6 -8.46 -0.86 -30.03
CA GLU A 6 -7.71 -1.48 -28.94
C GLU A 6 -8.39 -1.21 -27.59
N LYS A 7 -8.26 -2.15 -26.66
CA LYS A 7 -8.77 -1.96 -25.30
C LYS A 7 -7.91 -0.92 -24.60
N PRO A 8 -8.50 0.11 -23.97
CA PRO A 8 -7.73 1.09 -23.21
C PRO A 8 -7.08 0.43 -22.01
N LEU A 9 -5.86 0.88 -21.69
CA LEU A 9 -5.18 0.55 -20.44
C LEU A 9 -6.04 0.99 -19.26
N ARG A 10 -6.28 0.09 -18.30
CA ARG A 10 -7.15 0.36 -17.16
C ARG A 10 -6.60 -0.29 -15.91
N LEU A 11 -6.37 0.54 -14.90
CA LEU A 11 -6.04 0.08 -13.56
C LEU A 11 -7.21 -0.70 -12.96
N PRO A 12 -6.95 -1.80 -12.22
CA PRO A 12 -7.94 -2.38 -11.32
C PRO A 12 -8.52 -1.29 -10.41
N TYR A 13 -9.82 -1.36 -10.12
CA TYR A 13 -10.49 -0.25 -9.44
C TYR A 13 -10.06 -0.11 -7.97
N THR A 14 -9.77 -1.23 -7.31
CA THR A 14 -9.21 -1.27 -5.95
C THR A 14 -7.80 -0.70 -5.92
N PHE A 15 -6.93 -1.15 -6.82
CA PHE A 15 -5.59 -0.57 -6.98
C PHE A 15 -5.64 0.94 -7.26
N ALA A 16 -6.56 1.40 -8.13
CA ALA A 16 -6.75 2.83 -8.35
C ALA A 16 -7.22 3.58 -7.09
N ALA A 17 -7.92 2.92 -6.16
CA ALA A 17 -8.28 3.50 -4.87
C ALA A 17 -7.06 3.59 -3.94
N VAL A 18 -6.17 2.58 -3.95
CA VAL A 18 -4.87 2.59 -3.26
C VAL A 18 -3.99 3.72 -3.75
N LEU A 19 -3.83 3.90 -5.07
CA LEU A 19 -3.12 5.04 -5.64
C LEU A 19 -3.72 6.38 -5.17
N GLY A 20 -5.03 6.41 -4.99
CA GLY A 20 -5.76 7.58 -4.47
C GLY A 20 -5.43 7.94 -3.02
N MET A 21 -4.72 7.09 -2.28
CA MET A 21 -4.26 7.38 -0.91
C MET A 21 -2.96 8.17 -0.87
N VAL A 22 -2.17 8.11 -1.94
CA VAL A 22 -0.89 8.83 -2.05
C VAL A 22 -1.16 10.20 -2.63
N ASP A 23 -0.64 11.29 -2.05
CA ASP A 23 -0.85 12.64 -2.61
C ASP A 23 0.09 12.97 -3.78
N ASP A 24 1.26 12.30 -3.89
CA ASP A 24 2.29 12.55 -4.90
C ASP A 24 1.98 11.86 -6.25
N PRO A 25 1.74 12.62 -7.35
CA PRO A 25 1.47 12.06 -8.67
C PRO A 25 2.62 11.23 -9.25
N ASP A 26 3.87 11.62 -9.02
CA ASP A 26 5.04 10.92 -9.56
C ASP A 26 5.20 9.56 -8.85
N PHE A 27 4.93 9.54 -7.54
CA PHE A 27 4.89 8.29 -6.77
C PHE A 27 3.76 7.37 -7.22
N ARG A 28 2.56 7.90 -7.50
CA ARG A 28 1.43 7.10 -8.02
C ARG A 28 1.76 6.42 -9.34
N GLU A 29 2.39 7.15 -10.27
CA GLU A 29 2.78 6.58 -11.56
C GLU A 29 3.83 5.48 -11.37
N ARG A 30 4.85 5.73 -10.54
CA ARG A 30 5.90 4.74 -10.25
C ARG A 30 5.31 3.45 -9.69
N LEU A 31 4.49 3.55 -8.65
CA LEU A 31 3.77 2.42 -8.05
C LEU A 31 2.93 1.66 -9.09
N ALA A 32 2.25 2.36 -10.01
CA ALA A 32 1.47 1.71 -11.06
C ALA A 32 2.34 0.99 -12.12
N ARG A 33 3.57 1.45 -12.37
CA ARG A 33 4.52 0.78 -13.26
C ARG A 33 5.15 -0.43 -12.59
N ASP A 34 5.58 -0.30 -11.34
CA ASP A 34 6.23 -1.37 -10.59
C ASP A 34 5.30 -2.57 -10.38
N GLU A 35 4.01 -2.31 -10.17
CA GLU A 35 2.95 -3.34 -10.11
C GLU A 35 2.55 -3.89 -11.50
N GLY A 36 3.20 -3.45 -12.57
CA GLY A 36 2.96 -3.91 -13.94
C GLY A 36 1.61 -3.48 -14.51
N HIS A 37 0.94 -2.52 -13.87
CA HIS A 37 -0.34 -1.98 -14.36
C HIS A 37 -0.17 -0.95 -15.47
N ILE A 38 1.02 -0.34 -15.58
CA ILE A 38 1.41 0.56 -16.66
C ILE A 38 2.73 0.06 -17.27
N PRO A 39 2.77 -0.26 -18.58
CA PRO A 39 4.01 -0.64 -19.26
C PRO A 39 5.08 0.47 -19.22
N ASP A 40 6.35 0.08 -19.12
CA ASP A 40 7.48 1.02 -19.11
C ASP A 40 7.54 1.93 -20.33
N ASP A 41 7.12 1.42 -21.48
CA ASP A 41 7.11 2.10 -22.78
C ASP A 41 5.77 2.76 -23.12
N ALA A 42 4.82 2.82 -22.18
CA ALA A 42 3.53 3.45 -22.41
C ALA A 42 3.66 4.95 -22.72
N ASP A 43 2.95 5.40 -23.76
CA ASP A 43 2.85 6.82 -24.11
C ASP A 43 2.18 7.63 -22.99
N ALA A 44 2.61 8.89 -22.81
CA ALA A 44 2.12 9.77 -21.75
C ALA A 44 0.59 9.92 -21.76
N ASP A 45 -0.04 10.05 -22.94
CA ASP A 45 -1.51 10.15 -23.05
C ASP A 45 -2.22 8.89 -22.54
N ILE A 46 -1.61 7.71 -22.68
CA ILE A 46 -2.13 6.43 -22.19
C ILE A 46 -2.00 6.36 -20.66
N VAL A 47 -0.85 6.82 -20.14
CA VAL A 47 -0.59 6.92 -18.69
C VAL A 47 -1.61 7.84 -18.04
N ASP A 48 -1.80 9.05 -18.57
CA ASP A 48 -2.77 10.04 -18.08
C ASP A 48 -4.20 9.46 -18.09
N ALA A 49 -4.58 8.78 -19.17
CA ALA A 49 -5.90 8.16 -19.28
C ALA A 49 -6.10 7.02 -18.25
N ALA A 50 -5.05 6.26 -17.93
CA ALA A 50 -5.11 5.21 -16.92
C ALA A 50 -5.21 5.82 -15.50
N LEU A 51 -4.39 6.84 -15.21
CA LEU A 51 -4.36 7.52 -13.91
C LEU A 51 -5.60 8.38 -13.64
N ALA A 52 -6.32 8.84 -14.67
CA ALA A 52 -7.61 9.52 -14.52
C ALA A 52 -8.69 8.67 -13.79
N ARG A 53 -8.47 7.35 -13.68
CA ARG A 53 -9.33 6.44 -12.90
C ARG A 53 -9.14 6.59 -11.39
N VAL A 54 -7.98 7.08 -10.95
CA VAL A 54 -7.62 7.24 -9.53
C VAL A 54 -8.57 8.19 -8.83
N GLU A 55 -8.88 9.35 -9.42
CA GLU A 55 -9.81 10.32 -8.83
C GLU A 55 -11.21 9.72 -8.64
N GLN A 56 -11.67 8.90 -9.59
CA GLN A 56 -12.97 8.24 -9.50
C GLN A 56 -13.00 7.19 -8.37
N ALA A 57 -11.92 6.40 -8.26
CA ALA A 57 -11.77 5.41 -7.21
C ALA A 57 -11.67 6.06 -5.83
N ARG A 58 -10.93 7.17 -5.71
CA ARG A 58 -10.84 7.98 -4.48
C ARG A 58 -12.20 8.53 -4.07
N ASN A 59 -12.93 9.15 -4.99
CA ASN A 59 -14.28 9.65 -4.73
C ASN A 59 -15.25 8.53 -4.30
N TRP A 60 -15.09 7.32 -4.84
CA TRP A 60 -15.87 6.16 -4.40
C TRP A 60 -15.54 5.75 -2.97
N ALA A 61 -14.25 5.70 -2.62
CA ALA A 61 -13.79 5.37 -1.28
C ALA A 61 -14.34 6.35 -0.24
N GLU A 62 -14.14 7.65 -0.45
CA GLU A 62 -14.60 8.72 0.45
C GLU A 62 -16.12 8.72 0.62
N ARG A 63 -16.87 8.51 -0.47
CA ARG A 63 -18.34 8.51 -0.41
C ARG A 63 -18.92 7.31 0.33
N THR A 64 -18.18 6.20 0.37
CA THR A 64 -18.63 4.96 1.00
C THR A 64 -18.02 4.75 2.37
N GLY A 65 -16.96 5.49 2.74
CA GLY A 65 -16.20 5.28 3.96
C GLY A 65 -15.64 3.87 4.01
N ASN A 66 -15.15 3.36 2.89
CA ASN A 66 -14.67 1.99 2.78
C ASN A 66 -13.20 1.85 3.20
N GLU A 67 -12.66 0.65 3.08
CA GLU A 67 -11.28 0.31 3.45
C GLU A 67 -10.20 1.12 2.71
N TYR A 68 -10.58 1.84 1.65
CA TYR A 68 -9.70 2.71 0.88
C TYR A 68 -9.82 4.21 1.23
N ASP A 69 -10.61 4.58 2.23
CA ASP A 69 -10.79 5.96 2.71
C ASP A 69 -9.68 6.40 3.69
N TYR A 70 -8.47 5.91 3.48
CA TYR A 70 -7.29 6.27 4.26
C TYR A 70 -6.31 7.08 3.40
N ARG A 71 -5.35 7.76 4.04
CA ARG A 71 -4.23 8.40 3.35
C ARG A 71 -2.94 7.73 3.74
N LEU A 72 -2.13 7.41 2.75
CA LEU A 72 -0.83 6.81 2.95
C LEU A 72 0.15 7.93 3.32
N GLN A 73 0.96 7.71 4.35
CA GLN A 73 1.98 8.65 4.77
C GLN A 73 3.12 8.67 3.74
N THR A 74 3.30 9.78 3.04
CA THR A 74 4.40 9.93 2.07
C THR A 74 5.75 9.98 2.76
N ASP A 75 5.83 10.63 3.93
CA ASP A 75 7.04 10.73 4.74
C ASP A 75 6.99 9.71 5.89
N LEU A 76 8.16 9.21 6.30
CA LEU A 76 8.29 8.38 7.49
C LEU A 76 7.81 9.15 8.74
N PRO A 77 6.84 8.63 9.52
CA PRO A 77 6.35 9.29 10.72
C PRO A 77 7.42 9.34 11.82
N ALA A 78 7.39 10.41 12.62
CA ALA A 78 8.26 10.58 13.79
C ALA A 78 7.77 9.76 15.00
N VAL A 79 7.62 8.46 14.80
CA VAL A 79 7.20 7.49 15.83
C VAL A 79 8.41 6.66 16.27
N GLU A 80 8.57 6.52 17.58
CA GLU A 80 9.55 5.60 18.16
C GLU A 80 8.83 4.33 18.62
N PHE A 81 9.43 3.18 18.28
CA PHE A 81 9.01 1.87 18.75
C PHE A 81 10.03 1.35 19.76
N ASP A 82 9.58 0.55 20.72
CA ASP A 82 10.49 -0.20 21.57
C ASP A 82 11.26 -1.27 20.76
N GLY A 83 12.26 -1.87 21.40
CA GLY A 83 13.17 -2.81 20.72
C GLY A 83 12.49 -4.07 20.20
N ASP A 84 11.45 -4.55 20.89
CA ASP A 84 10.76 -5.80 20.52
C ASP A 84 9.84 -5.51 19.33
N VAL A 85 9.05 -4.44 19.39
CA VAL A 85 8.23 -3.98 18.25
C VAL A 85 9.09 -3.65 17.03
N ALA A 86 10.24 -3.01 17.24
CA ALA A 86 11.15 -2.69 16.15
C ALA A 86 11.70 -3.96 15.48
N ALA A 87 12.12 -4.96 16.25
CA ALA A 87 12.60 -6.24 15.72
C ALA A 87 11.48 -7.03 15.00
N ALA A 88 10.27 -7.01 15.55
CA ALA A 88 9.10 -7.61 14.91
C ALA A 88 8.78 -6.96 13.55
N LEU A 89 8.91 -5.64 13.43
CA LEU A 89 8.73 -4.95 12.14
C LEU A 89 9.81 -5.33 11.13
N ASP A 90 11.05 -5.53 11.57
CA ASP A 90 12.14 -5.99 10.70
C ASP A 90 11.92 -7.42 10.18
N ASP A 91 11.46 -8.33 11.05
CA ASP A 91 11.12 -9.70 10.65
C ASP A 91 9.94 -9.73 9.66
N LEU A 92 8.94 -8.86 9.86
CA LEU A 92 7.85 -8.70 8.90
C LEU A 92 8.37 -8.12 7.57
N ALA A 93 9.31 -7.18 7.61
CA ALA A 93 9.92 -6.63 6.40
C ALA A 93 10.64 -7.71 5.60
N ASP A 94 11.37 -8.62 6.27
CA ASP A 94 12.03 -9.75 5.62
C ASP A 94 11.03 -10.73 5.00
N PHE A 95 9.89 -10.96 5.67
CA PHE A 95 8.78 -11.74 5.13
C PHE A 95 8.20 -11.08 3.86
N VAL A 96 7.90 -9.79 3.89
CA VAL A 96 7.41 -9.05 2.70
C VAL A 96 8.44 -9.08 1.57
N ALA A 97 9.73 -8.91 1.87
CA ALA A 97 10.82 -8.94 0.90
C ALA A 97 10.91 -10.30 0.15
N ALA A 98 10.48 -11.39 0.79
CA ALA A 98 10.42 -12.71 0.17
C ALA A 98 9.31 -12.85 -0.90
N GLY A 99 8.42 -11.86 -1.03
CA GLY A 99 7.38 -11.81 -2.08
C GLY A 99 6.09 -12.53 -1.72
N HIS A 100 5.75 -12.58 -0.42
CA HIS A 100 4.50 -13.15 0.07
C HIS A 100 3.28 -12.26 -0.28
N ASP A 101 2.13 -12.90 -0.45
CA ASP A 101 0.88 -12.17 -0.76
C ASP A 101 0.23 -11.57 0.50
N GLY A 102 -0.79 -10.73 0.29
CA GLY A 102 -1.44 -10.02 1.38
C GLY A 102 -2.11 -10.90 2.44
N GLU A 103 -2.63 -12.08 2.06
CA GLU A 103 -3.23 -13.01 3.02
C GLU A 103 -2.14 -13.67 3.88
N GLU A 104 -1.02 -14.05 3.25
CA GLU A 104 0.16 -14.55 3.93
C GLU A 104 0.77 -13.50 4.88
N ILE A 105 0.90 -12.24 4.44
CA ILE A 105 1.39 -11.13 5.26
C ILE A 105 0.46 -10.91 6.46
N GLN A 106 -0.86 -10.90 6.25
CA GLN A 106 -1.83 -10.75 7.33
C GLN A 106 -1.68 -11.86 8.38
N GLY A 107 -1.43 -13.10 7.96
CA GLY A 107 -1.13 -14.22 8.84
C GLY A 107 0.17 -14.02 9.61
N ALA A 108 1.25 -13.68 8.91
CA ALA A 108 2.56 -13.43 9.48
C ALA A 108 2.51 -12.34 10.55
N MET A 109 1.72 -11.28 10.37
CA MET A 109 1.57 -10.24 11.40
C MET A 109 1.11 -10.79 12.77
N TYR A 110 0.23 -11.79 12.78
CA TYR A 110 -0.19 -12.42 14.04
C TYR A 110 0.90 -13.35 14.61
N GLU A 111 1.66 -14.02 13.76
CA GLU A 111 2.74 -14.93 14.17
C GLU A 111 3.93 -14.14 14.72
N THR A 112 4.39 -13.13 14.00
CA THR A 112 5.48 -12.23 14.41
C THR A 112 5.19 -11.56 15.74
N ALA A 113 3.96 -11.05 15.96
CA ALA A 113 3.59 -10.49 17.26
C ALA A 113 3.74 -11.50 18.40
N ARG A 114 3.37 -12.77 18.18
CA ARG A 114 3.51 -13.83 19.18
C ARG A 114 4.95 -14.23 19.42
N ASP A 115 5.75 -14.33 18.35
CA ASP A 115 7.15 -14.76 18.42
C ASP A 115 8.03 -13.74 19.16
N HIS A 116 7.63 -12.47 19.16
CA HIS A 116 8.28 -11.39 19.88
C HIS A 116 7.61 -11.06 21.23
N ASP A 117 6.64 -11.87 21.69
CA ASP A 117 5.90 -11.64 22.95
C ASP A 117 5.16 -10.28 23.01
N ILE A 118 4.73 -9.75 21.86
CA ILE A 118 4.02 -8.46 21.72
C ILE A 118 2.50 -8.70 21.69
N GLU A 119 1.73 -7.76 22.26
CA GLU A 119 0.28 -7.78 22.08
C GLU A 119 -0.08 -7.57 20.61
N VAL A 120 -0.88 -8.46 20.02
CA VAL A 120 -1.30 -8.36 18.61
C VAL A 120 -1.83 -6.96 18.27
N SER A 121 -2.67 -6.38 19.13
CA SER A 121 -3.20 -5.02 18.92
C SER A 121 -2.12 -3.94 18.88
N GLU A 122 -1.05 -4.10 19.65
CA GLU A 122 0.09 -3.17 19.66
C GLU A 122 0.88 -3.26 18.36
N PHE A 123 1.16 -4.47 17.88
CA PHE A 123 1.87 -4.67 16.61
C PHE A 123 1.08 -4.13 15.41
N PHE A 124 -0.23 -4.39 15.36
CA PHE A 124 -1.09 -3.81 14.33
C PHE A 124 -1.16 -2.27 14.42
N ALA A 125 -1.25 -1.71 15.63
CA ALA A 125 -1.21 -0.26 15.81
C ALA A 125 0.12 0.36 15.36
N ALA A 126 1.24 -0.32 15.55
CA ALA A 126 2.54 0.11 15.03
C ALA A 126 2.54 0.16 13.49
N GLY A 127 2.01 -0.88 12.84
CA GLY A 127 1.82 -0.91 11.39
C GLY A 127 0.91 0.22 10.90
N TYR A 128 -0.25 0.44 11.52
CA TYR A 128 -1.14 1.54 11.12
C TYR A 128 -0.48 2.91 11.28
N ARG A 129 0.31 3.12 12.34
CA ARG A 129 1.05 4.37 12.52
C ARG A 129 2.06 4.59 11.40
N LEU A 130 2.79 3.56 11.00
CA LEU A 130 3.79 3.64 9.92
C LEU A 130 3.16 4.01 8.57
N PHE A 131 2.02 3.42 8.23
CA PHE A 131 1.44 3.57 6.90
C PHE A 131 0.38 4.67 6.80
N PHE A 132 -0.38 4.95 7.86
CA PHE A 132 -1.53 5.83 7.82
C PHE A 132 -1.52 6.98 8.84
N ASP A 133 -0.56 7.00 9.79
CA ASP A 133 -0.62 7.87 11.00
C ASP A 133 -1.94 7.72 11.78
N ASP A 134 -2.49 6.50 11.77
CA ASP A 134 -3.68 6.12 12.53
C ASP A 134 -3.36 4.87 13.39
N THR A 135 -4.30 4.46 14.23
CA THR A 135 -4.17 3.31 15.13
C THR A 135 -5.07 2.14 14.74
N GLN A 136 -5.93 2.34 13.74
CA GLN A 136 -6.84 1.35 13.19
C GLN A 136 -7.02 1.59 11.70
N GLY A 137 -7.41 0.55 10.96
CA GLY A 137 -7.48 0.65 9.50
C GLY A 137 -8.08 -0.60 8.85
N PRO A 138 -7.83 -0.78 7.53
CA PRO A 138 -8.28 -1.93 6.77
C PRO A 138 -7.55 -3.21 7.22
N ARG A 139 -7.80 -4.37 6.61
CA ARG A 139 -6.98 -5.56 6.90
C ARG A 139 -5.53 -5.27 6.45
N LEU A 140 -4.68 -4.90 7.40
CA LEU A 140 -3.38 -4.30 7.11
C LEU A 140 -2.50 -5.15 6.21
N GLY A 141 -2.32 -6.44 6.50
CA GLY A 141 -1.47 -7.31 5.67
C GLY A 141 -1.99 -7.47 4.25
N GLU A 142 -3.31 -7.60 4.07
CA GLU A 142 -3.92 -7.63 2.74
C GLU A 142 -3.65 -6.32 1.99
N PHE A 143 -3.80 -5.19 2.67
CA PHE A 143 -3.49 -3.88 2.11
C PHE A 143 -2.01 -3.72 1.75
N LEU A 144 -1.09 -4.15 2.62
CA LEU A 144 0.34 -4.12 2.34
C LEU A 144 0.71 -4.93 1.10
N GLY A 145 -0.01 -6.04 0.85
CA GLY A 145 0.15 -6.83 -0.37
C GLY A 145 -0.36 -6.17 -1.66
N GLU A 146 -1.10 -5.06 -1.55
CA GLU A 146 -1.52 -4.24 -2.71
C GLU A 146 -0.54 -3.08 -3.01
N LEU A 147 0.46 -2.86 -2.16
CA LEU A 147 1.46 -1.81 -2.31
C LEU A 147 2.75 -2.33 -2.95
N GLU A 148 3.54 -1.42 -3.53
CA GLU A 148 4.89 -1.71 -4.01
C GLU A 148 5.71 -2.30 -2.86
N ARG A 149 6.20 -3.51 -3.09
CA ARG A 149 6.94 -4.29 -2.09
C ARG A 149 8.11 -3.50 -1.48
N ASP A 150 8.92 -2.86 -2.31
CA ASP A 150 10.13 -2.18 -1.85
C ASP A 150 9.77 -0.99 -0.95
N TYR A 151 8.71 -0.24 -1.29
CA TYR A 151 8.14 0.79 -0.40
C TYR A 151 7.69 0.22 0.95
N VAL A 152 7.01 -0.93 0.96
CA VAL A 152 6.55 -1.56 2.21
C VAL A 152 7.72 -2.01 3.07
N VAL A 153 8.73 -2.64 2.46
CA VAL A 153 9.94 -3.10 3.14
C VAL A 153 10.69 -1.93 3.77
N ASP A 154 10.95 -0.87 2.99
CA ASP A 154 11.66 0.32 3.46
C ASP A 154 10.88 1.01 4.59
N ARG A 155 9.56 1.10 4.48
CA ARG A 155 8.69 1.68 5.51
C ARG A 155 8.69 0.86 6.81
N LEU A 156 8.63 -0.48 6.73
CA LEU A 156 8.71 -1.37 7.89
C LEU A 156 10.07 -1.27 8.59
N ARG A 157 11.15 -1.16 7.82
CA ARG A 157 12.51 -0.93 8.32
C ARG A 157 12.73 0.49 8.84
N ARG A 158 11.79 1.39 8.59
CA ARG A 158 11.82 2.82 8.96
C ARG A 158 12.93 3.59 8.24
N GLU A 159 13.09 3.31 6.95
CA GLU A 159 14.12 3.90 6.08
C GLU A 159 13.56 4.90 5.05
N ALA A 160 12.25 4.87 4.79
CA ALA A 160 11.52 5.78 3.88
C ALA A 160 10.09 6.03 4.37
#